data_AF-A0A0C3DBI7-F1
#
_entry.id   AF-A0A0C3DBI7-F1
#
_cell.length_a   1.000
_cell.length_b   1.000
_cell.length_c   1.000
_cell.angle_alpha   90.00
_cell.angle_beta   90.00
_cell.angle_gamma   90.00
#
_symmetry.space_group_name_H-M   'P 1'
#
loop_
_entity.id
_entity.type
_entity.pdbx_description
1 polymer ?
#
loop_
_entity_poly.entity_id
_entity_poly.type
_entity_poly.pdbx_seq_one_letter_code
_entity_poly.pdbx_strand_id
1 'polypeptide(L)'
;MVDLDPMFEVIQQDNELANISLIRNGLLGCTPTSPELATTFQCLELYHQLRWHQSSFGIQAYAKVLCVLHGAASVVDEDTVKVFEQTGIFLSACRHGIIFTCVEMLHSRELTKYPLATINKLIDVHGSNQAIRSDIRCSLSATLAASSIAQMAWAVNVQLVMNAFHGHAHNHMCQLQHHPLYLPGTGLEDFETCEHVFSSSNATAVLIRHASHIHYVQYLELHFSQWDADKYAELSCFLLNNYRQALRLISTNMAELDAYRALHPNDSLDFESWAAKELAYLKVVESEPKQDALRVMYVEELDKLARLKNALQSSPPIINCHLRQDQA
;
A
#
# COMPACT_ATOMS: atom_id res chain seq x y z
N MET A 1 -24.88 15.55 -31.94
CA MET A 1 -24.12 16.74 -32.36
C MET A 1 -24.16 17.74 -31.23
N VAL A 2 -23.19 17.66 -30.33
CA VAL A 2 -22.82 18.80 -29.47
C VAL A 2 -21.57 19.32 -30.14
N ASP A 3 -21.75 20.38 -30.91
CA ASP A 3 -20.67 21.20 -31.43
C ASP A 3 -20.01 21.93 -30.25
N LEU A 4 -18.78 22.40 -30.46
CA LEU A 4 -17.92 23.22 -29.57
C LEU A 4 -16.78 22.44 -28.88
N ASP A 5 -15.72 22.19 -29.63
CA ASP A 5 -14.39 22.46 -29.09
C ASP A 5 -14.12 23.95 -29.36
N PRO A 6 -14.18 24.85 -28.36
CA PRO A 6 -13.82 26.23 -28.59
C PRO A 6 -12.32 26.23 -28.86
N MET A 7 -11.91 26.38 -30.13
CA MET A 7 -10.54 26.76 -30.46
C MET A 7 -10.23 28.07 -29.73
N PHE A 8 -9.56 27.97 -28.59
CA PHE A 8 -9.13 29.10 -27.80
C PHE A 8 -7.83 29.63 -28.42
N GLU A 9 -7.97 30.62 -29.28
CA GLU A 9 -6.83 31.23 -29.97
C GLU A 9 -6.07 32.13 -29.01
N VAL A 10 -4.81 31.76 -28.72
CA VAL A 10 -3.90 32.57 -27.90
C VAL A 10 -2.91 33.26 -28.82
N ILE A 11 -2.94 34.59 -28.81
CA ILE A 11 -1.99 35.40 -29.59
C ILE A 11 -0.63 35.38 -28.90
N GLN A 12 0.35 34.76 -29.56
CA GLN A 12 1.75 34.78 -29.15
C GLN A 12 2.43 36.05 -29.66
N GLN A 13 3.16 36.75 -28.80
CA GLN A 13 3.94 37.93 -29.19
C GLN A 13 5.27 37.54 -29.86
N ASP A 14 5.79 38.41 -30.72
CA ASP A 14 7.09 38.19 -31.35
C ASP A 14 8.19 37.99 -30.29
N ASN A 15 9.01 36.95 -30.46
CA ASN A 15 10.10 36.56 -29.54
C ASN A 15 9.66 36.08 -28.13
N GLU A 16 8.37 35.83 -27.90
CA GLU A 16 7.87 35.25 -26.64
C GLU A 16 7.77 33.72 -26.71
N LEU A 17 8.00 33.00 -25.61
CA LEU A 17 7.77 31.55 -25.55
C LEU A 17 6.27 31.24 -25.48
N ALA A 18 5.81 30.22 -26.22
CA ALA A 18 4.39 29.86 -26.29
C ALA A 18 3.73 29.67 -24.91
N ASN A 19 4.43 29.04 -23.96
CA ASN A 19 3.90 28.87 -22.60
C ASN A 19 3.74 30.17 -21.81
N ILE A 20 4.54 31.21 -22.10
CA ILE A 20 4.35 32.52 -21.45
C ILE A 20 3.01 33.12 -21.91
N SER A 21 2.71 33.05 -23.21
CA SER A 21 1.44 33.53 -23.76
C SER A 21 0.24 32.71 -23.23
N LEU A 22 0.39 31.38 -23.09
CA LEU A 22 -0.63 30.53 -22.46
C LEU A 22 -0.87 30.88 -20.98
N ILE A 23 0.20 31.03 -20.19
CA ILE A 23 0.10 31.32 -18.75
C ILE A 23 -0.65 32.62 -18.49
N ARG A 24 -0.43 33.65 -19.31
CA ARG A 24 -1.17 34.93 -19.22
C ARG A 24 -2.68 34.78 -19.41
N ASN A 25 -3.09 33.75 -20.14
CA ASN A 25 -4.49 33.41 -20.37
C ASN A 25 -5.02 32.34 -19.40
N GLY A 26 -4.28 32.02 -18.33
CA GLY A 26 -4.67 31.03 -17.35
C GLY A 26 -4.55 29.59 -17.86
N LEU A 27 -3.70 29.36 -18.85
CA LEU A 27 -3.48 28.06 -19.48
C LEU A 27 -2.05 27.57 -19.25
N LEU A 28 -1.88 26.27 -19.12
CA LEU A 28 -0.58 25.60 -19.09
C LEU A 28 -0.47 24.65 -20.28
N GLY A 29 0.50 24.89 -21.16
CA GLY A 29 0.75 24.01 -22.29
C GLY A 29 1.28 22.65 -21.85
N CYS A 30 0.87 21.59 -22.56
CA CYS A 30 1.34 20.24 -22.28
C CYS A 30 2.76 19.97 -22.83
N THR A 31 3.30 20.88 -23.66
CA THR A 31 4.68 20.83 -24.16
C THR A 31 5.36 22.21 -24.05
N PRO A 32 6.69 22.26 -23.89
CA PRO A 32 7.41 23.50 -23.61
C PRO A 32 7.50 24.49 -24.79
N THR A 33 7.55 23.97 -26.03
CA THR A 33 7.98 24.73 -27.22
C THR A 33 6.84 25.00 -28.21
N SER A 34 5.96 24.03 -28.45
CA SER A 34 4.84 24.14 -29.40
C SER A 34 3.62 23.40 -28.84
N PRO A 35 2.93 23.97 -27.85
CA PRO A 35 1.78 23.33 -27.21
C PRO A 35 0.55 23.35 -28.13
N GLU A 36 0.14 22.16 -28.59
CA GLU A 36 -1.13 21.95 -29.30
C GLU A 36 -2.30 21.72 -28.33
N LEU A 37 -1.99 21.36 -27.08
CA LEU A 37 -2.95 21.11 -26.02
C LEU A 37 -2.53 21.91 -24.77
N ALA A 38 -3.52 22.45 -24.06
CA ALA A 38 -3.31 23.17 -22.82
C ALA A 38 -4.37 22.80 -21.77
N THR A 39 -3.97 22.85 -20.49
CA THR A 39 -4.86 22.66 -19.34
C THR A 39 -5.08 23.99 -18.64
N THR A 40 -6.31 24.30 -18.24
CA THR A 40 -6.59 25.54 -17.51
C THR A 40 -6.05 25.47 -16.08
N PHE A 41 -5.63 26.62 -15.53
CA PHE A 41 -5.25 26.71 -14.14
C PHE A 41 -6.42 26.40 -13.20
N GLN A 42 -7.66 26.71 -13.59
CA GLN A 42 -8.84 26.31 -12.80
C GLN A 42 -8.97 24.79 -12.71
N CYS A 43 -8.63 24.06 -13.76
CA CYS A 43 -8.60 22.59 -13.75
C CYS A 43 -7.51 22.07 -12.80
N LEU A 44 -6.29 22.62 -12.86
CA LEU A 44 -5.22 22.26 -11.92
C LEU A 44 -5.56 22.60 -10.46
N GLU A 45 -6.18 23.76 -10.22
CA GLU A 45 -6.63 24.19 -8.89
C GLU A 45 -7.73 23.26 -8.37
N LEU A 46 -8.71 22.89 -9.20
CA LEU A 46 -9.74 21.92 -8.82
C LEU A 46 -9.13 20.58 -8.42
N TYR A 47 -8.16 20.08 -9.18
CA TYR A 47 -7.43 18.86 -8.82
C TYR A 47 -6.73 18.99 -7.47
N HIS A 48 -6.04 20.11 -7.26
CA HIS A 48 -5.34 20.40 -6.01
C HIS A 48 -6.30 20.43 -4.80
N GLN A 49 -7.44 21.12 -4.92
CA GLN A 49 -8.47 21.18 -3.89
C GLN A 49 -9.09 19.80 -3.62
N LEU A 50 -9.38 19.01 -4.66
CA LEU A 50 -9.90 17.64 -4.50
C LEU A 50 -8.91 16.74 -3.76
N ARG A 51 -7.61 16.83 -4.06
CA ARG A 51 -6.56 16.08 -3.36
C ARG A 51 -6.44 16.43 -1.89
N TRP A 52 -6.71 17.69 -1.54
CA TRP A 52 -6.71 18.15 -0.16
C TRP A 52 -7.87 17.56 0.66
N HIS A 53 -9.05 17.43 0.05
CA HIS A 53 -10.26 16.95 0.73
C HIS A 53 -10.46 15.43 0.63
N GLN A 54 -9.84 14.78 -0.35
CA GLN A 54 -9.89 13.34 -0.57
C GLN A 54 -8.53 12.86 -1.09
N SER A 55 -7.63 12.47 -0.17
CA SER A 55 -6.26 12.05 -0.50
C SER A 55 -6.20 10.81 -1.40
N SER A 56 -7.25 9.97 -1.37
CA SER A 56 -7.39 8.79 -2.23
C SER A 56 -7.72 9.11 -3.69
N PHE A 57 -8.11 10.36 -4.01
CA PHE A 57 -8.50 10.75 -5.37
C PHE A 57 -7.27 10.97 -6.27
N GLY A 58 -6.87 9.94 -7.01
CA GLY A 58 -5.68 9.96 -7.87
C GLY A 58 -5.81 10.85 -9.11
N ILE A 59 -4.67 11.29 -9.66
CA ILE A 59 -4.62 12.08 -10.92
C ILE A 59 -5.29 11.35 -12.08
N GLN A 60 -5.22 10.02 -12.11
CA GLN A 60 -5.85 9.21 -13.15
C GLN A 60 -7.38 9.28 -13.07
N ALA A 61 -7.97 9.26 -11.87
CA ALA A 61 -9.41 9.40 -11.69
C ALA A 61 -9.85 10.81 -12.13
N TYR A 62 -9.08 11.83 -11.78
CA TYR A 62 -9.33 13.20 -12.23
C TYR A 62 -9.29 13.34 -13.76
N ALA A 63 -8.24 12.81 -14.40
CA ALA A 63 -8.11 12.82 -15.86
C ALA A 63 -9.27 12.08 -16.54
N LYS A 64 -9.73 10.93 -15.99
CA LYS A 64 -10.91 10.21 -16.49
C LYS A 64 -12.17 11.09 -16.46
N VAL A 65 -12.39 11.82 -15.35
CA VAL A 65 -13.53 12.76 -15.23
C VAL A 65 -13.45 13.85 -16.31
N LEU A 66 -12.26 14.44 -16.53
CA LEU A 66 -12.07 15.43 -17.60
C LEU A 66 -12.36 14.84 -18.98
N CYS A 67 -11.85 13.65 -19.29
CA CYS A 67 -12.11 12.99 -20.58
C CYS A 67 -13.61 12.76 -20.81
N VAL A 68 -14.37 12.40 -19.78
CA VAL A 68 -15.83 12.26 -19.85
C VAL A 68 -16.51 13.61 -20.08
N LEU A 69 -16.13 14.65 -19.32
CA LEU A 69 -16.70 15.99 -19.45
C LEU A 69 -16.46 16.62 -20.82
N HIS A 70 -15.31 16.37 -21.42
CA HIS A 70 -14.92 16.91 -22.73
C HIS A 70 -15.31 15.99 -23.90
N GLY A 71 -16.10 14.94 -23.65
CA GLY A 71 -16.55 14.03 -24.72
C GLY A 71 -15.42 13.24 -25.41
N ALA A 72 -14.21 13.26 -24.85
CA ALA A 72 -13.05 12.52 -25.32
C ALA A 72 -13.08 11.04 -24.88
N ALA A 73 -13.95 10.70 -23.92
CA ALA A 73 -14.20 9.33 -23.50
C ALA A 73 -15.24 8.66 -24.42
N SER A 74 -14.80 8.00 -25.48
CA SER A 74 -15.62 6.99 -26.14
C SER A 74 -15.83 5.84 -25.16
N VAL A 75 -17.02 5.70 -24.54
CA VAL A 75 -17.44 4.59 -23.64
C VAL A 75 -16.28 3.66 -23.29
N VAL A 76 -15.39 4.14 -22.43
CA VAL A 76 -14.13 3.44 -22.19
C VAL A 76 -14.44 2.47 -21.07
N ASP A 77 -14.55 1.19 -21.42
CA ASP A 77 -14.51 0.09 -20.47
C ASP A 77 -13.36 0.35 -19.49
N GLU A 78 -13.56 0.12 -18.18
CA GLU A 78 -12.64 0.56 -17.11
C GLU A 78 -11.18 0.07 -17.33
N ASP A 79 -11.03 -0.94 -18.19
CA ASP A 79 -9.80 -1.60 -18.64
C ASP A 79 -9.02 -0.93 -19.79
N THR A 80 -9.48 0.19 -20.37
CA THR A 80 -8.94 0.67 -21.68
C THR A 80 -8.34 2.07 -21.71
N VAL A 81 -7.70 2.52 -20.62
CA VAL A 81 -6.71 3.63 -20.72
C VAL A 81 -5.31 3.01 -20.74
N LYS A 82 -5.00 2.28 -21.83
CA LYS A 82 -3.65 1.77 -22.11
C LYS A 82 -2.80 2.89 -22.73
N VAL A 83 -2.40 3.87 -21.91
CA VAL A 83 -1.55 4.98 -22.38
C VAL A 83 -0.11 4.51 -22.62
N PHE A 84 0.33 3.47 -21.91
CA PHE A 84 1.69 2.93 -22.00
C PHE A 84 1.67 1.40 -22.15
N GLU A 85 2.54 0.88 -23.02
CA GLU A 85 2.78 -0.55 -23.18
C GLU A 85 3.40 -1.14 -21.89
N GLN A 86 4.41 -0.46 -21.33
CA GLN A 86 4.97 -0.72 -20.01
C GLN A 86 4.20 0.07 -18.94
N THR A 87 3.61 -0.62 -17.98
CA THR A 87 2.88 -0.01 -16.87
C THR A 87 3.71 0.08 -15.59
N GLY A 88 4.85 -0.61 -15.54
CA GLY A 88 5.73 -0.67 -14.38
C GLY A 88 6.69 -1.86 -14.44
N ILE A 89 7.27 -2.19 -13.28
CA ILE A 89 8.11 -3.36 -13.08
C ILE A 89 7.56 -4.18 -11.91
N PHE A 90 7.69 -5.50 -12.01
CA PHE A 90 7.49 -6.43 -10.88
C PHE A 90 8.86 -7.00 -10.53
N LEU A 91 9.24 -6.95 -9.26
CA LEU A 91 10.56 -7.43 -8.82
C LEU A 91 10.48 -8.28 -7.56
N SER A 92 11.53 -9.05 -7.33
CA SER A 92 11.82 -9.68 -6.05
C SER A 92 13.25 -9.36 -5.62
N ALA A 93 13.44 -9.24 -4.32
CA ALA A 93 14.73 -9.06 -3.70
C ALA A 93 14.87 -10.01 -2.51
N CYS A 94 16.12 -10.38 -2.18
CA CYS A 94 16.39 -11.09 -0.95
C CYS A 94 16.30 -10.15 0.27
N ARG A 95 16.29 -10.72 1.48
CA ARG A 95 16.34 -9.96 2.75
C ARG A 95 17.51 -8.97 2.89
N HIS A 96 18.56 -9.14 2.08
CA HIS A 96 19.72 -8.23 2.08
C HIS A 96 19.59 -7.08 1.07
N GLY A 97 18.47 -7.01 0.35
CA GLY A 97 18.21 -5.99 -0.67
C GLY A 97 18.72 -6.34 -2.06
N ILE A 98 19.46 -7.44 -2.26
CA ILE A 98 19.94 -7.85 -3.60
C ILE A 98 18.76 -8.30 -4.46
N ILE A 99 18.69 -7.78 -5.68
CA ILE A 99 17.63 -8.08 -6.65
C ILE A 99 17.80 -9.51 -7.17
N PHE A 100 16.69 -10.28 -7.17
CA PHE A 100 16.65 -11.64 -7.69
C PHE A 100 15.94 -11.72 -9.05
N THR A 101 14.80 -11.05 -9.18
CA THR A 101 14.08 -10.95 -10.45
C THR A 101 13.58 -9.54 -10.63
N CYS A 102 13.58 -9.06 -11.88
CA CYS A 102 12.91 -7.84 -12.29
C CYS A 102 12.28 -8.11 -13.66
N VAL A 103 10.98 -7.91 -13.79
CA VAL A 103 10.23 -8.17 -15.02
C VAL A 103 9.37 -6.96 -15.38
N GLU A 104 9.33 -6.64 -16.66
CA GLU A 104 8.47 -5.59 -17.19
C GLU A 104 7.00 -5.98 -17.06
N MET A 105 6.19 -5.05 -16.57
CA MET A 105 4.75 -5.22 -16.55
C MET A 105 4.16 -4.68 -17.85
N LEU A 106 3.82 -5.60 -18.76
CA LEU A 106 3.28 -5.28 -20.08
C LEU A 106 1.75 -5.30 -20.09
N HIS A 107 1.15 -4.22 -20.59
CA HIS A 107 -0.29 -4.05 -20.88
C HIS A 107 -1.27 -4.22 -19.72
N SER A 108 -0.79 -4.58 -18.52
CA SER A 108 -1.60 -4.87 -17.34
C SER A 108 -0.92 -4.30 -16.11
N ARG A 109 -1.68 -4.02 -15.04
CA ARG A 109 -1.11 -3.85 -13.69
C ARG A 109 -0.59 -5.20 -13.16
N GLU A 110 -0.37 -5.31 -11.85
CA GLU A 110 0.12 -6.52 -11.17
C GLU A 110 -0.88 -7.67 -11.33
N LEU A 111 -0.84 -8.34 -12.49
CA LEU A 111 -1.52 -9.60 -12.68
C LEU A 111 -0.73 -10.69 -11.96
N THR A 112 -1.45 -11.68 -11.44
CA THR A 112 -0.88 -12.81 -10.70
C THR A 112 0.14 -13.65 -11.49
N LYS A 113 0.26 -13.46 -12.80
CA LYS A 113 1.30 -14.09 -13.64
C LYS A 113 2.72 -13.72 -13.23
N TYR A 114 2.98 -12.47 -12.82
CA TYR A 114 4.32 -12.02 -12.42
C TYR A 114 4.81 -12.64 -11.11
N PRO A 115 4.01 -12.65 -10.01
CA PRO A 115 4.40 -13.35 -8.80
C PRO A 115 4.51 -14.86 -9.03
N LEU A 116 3.64 -15.50 -9.82
CA LEU A 116 3.78 -16.94 -10.13
C LEU A 116 5.07 -17.26 -10.88
N ALA A 117 5.40 -16.49 -11.93
CA ALA A 117 6.64 -16.67 -12.68
C ALA A 117 7.87 -16.44 -11.80
N THR A 118 7.81 -15.45 -10.91
CA THR A 118 8.86 -15.17 -9.93
C THR A 118 9.01 -16.32 -8.95
N ILE A 119 7.93 -16.83 -8.36
CA ILE A 119 7.97 -18.00 -7.47
C ILE A 119 8.58 -19.21 -8.19
N ASN A 120 8.14 -19.50 -9.42
CA ASN A 120 8.70 -20.61 -10.19
C ASN A 120 10.22 -20.45 -10.39
N LYS A 121 10.65 -19.24 -10.78
CA LYS A 121 12.08 -18.95 -10.97
C LYS A 121 12.87 -19.08 -9.67
N LEU A 122 12.32 -18.61 -8.55
CA LEU A 122 12.94 -18.72 -7.25
C LEU A 122 13.05 -20.17 -6.79
N ILE A 123 12.02 -21.01 -7.01
CA ILE A 123 12.09 -22.46 -6.77
C ILE A 123 13.22 -23.09 -7.57
N ASP A 124 13.30 -22.80 -8.87
CA ASP A 124 14.32 -23.37 -9.77
C ASP A 124 15.76 -23.01 -9.32
N VAL A 125 15.96 -21.79 -8.79
CA VAL A 125 17.28 -21.27 -8.43
C VAL A 125 17.69 -21.61 -6.99
N HIS A 126 16.76 -21.49 -6.03
CA HIS A 126 17.07 -21.58 -4.60
C HIS A 126 16.52 -22.85 -3.92
N GLY A 127 15.66 -23.62 -4.59
CA GLY A 127 15.16 -24.89 -4.08
C GLY A 127 14.12 -24.75 -2.97
N SER A 128 14.26 -25.53 -1.90
CA SER A 128 13.23 -25.71 -0.88
C SER A 128 13.28 -24.72 0.29
N ASN A 129 12.16 -24.62 1.02
CA ASN A 129 11.98 -23.85 2.25
C ASN A 129 12.12 -22.34 2.06
N GLN A 130 11.47 -21.81 1.03
CA GLN A 130 11.50 -20.38 0.72
C GLN A 130 10.31 -19.65 1.36
N ALA A 131 10.61 -18.62 2.13
CA ALA A 131 9.63 -17.66 2.61
C ALA A 131 9.56 -16.47 1.64
N ILE A 132 8.44 -16.30 0.94
CA ILE A 132 8.23 -15.28 -0.08
C ILE A 132 7.13 -14.33 0.38
N ARG A 133 7.45 -13.05 0.55
CA ARG A 133 6.45 -12.04 0.92
C ARG A 133 5.70 -11.53 -0.31
N SER A 134 4.41 -11.25 -0.13
CA SER A 134 3.56 -10.55 -1.11
C SER A 134 2.45 -9.78 -0.39
N ASP A 135 2.13 -8.56 -0.83
CA ASP A 135 1.00 -7.79 -0.25
C ASP A 135 -0.36 -8.40 -0.57
N ILE A 136 -0.44 -9.08 -1.71
CA ILE A 136 -1.63 -9.80 -2.14
C ILE A 136 -1.57 -11.27 -1.73
N ARG A 137 -0.85 -11.61 -0.65
CA ARG A 137 -0.60 -12.99 -0.22
C ARG A 137 -1.86 -13.86 -0.20
N CYS A 138 -2.99 -13.36 0.31
CA CYS A 138 -4.22 -14.14 0.43
C CYS A 138 -4.79 -14.55 -0.94
N SER A 139 -4.90 -13.61 -1.87
CA SER A 139 -5.36 -13.92 -3.23
C SER A 139 -4.30 -14.67 -4.03
N LEU A 140 -3.02 -14.37 -3.82
CA LEU A 140 -1.90 -15.08 -4.42
C LEU A 140 -1.83 -16.54 -3.96
N SER A 141 -2.14 -16.84 -2.69
CA SER A 141 -2.16 -18.20 -2.16
C SER A 141 -3.21 -19.06 -2.87
N ALA A 142 -4.43 -18.53 -3.04
CA ALA A 142 -5.48 -19.21 -3.82
C ALA A 142 -5.04 -19.42 -5.28
N THR A 143 -4.39 -18.41 -5.86
CA THR A 143 -3.90 -18.47 -7.24
C THR A 143 -2.76 -19.49 -7.40
N LEU A 144 -1.82 -19.53 -6.46
CA LEU A 144 -0.70 -20.48 -6.43
C LEU A 144 -1.23 -21.91 -6.33
N ALA A 145 -2.20 -22.15 -5.45
CA ALA A 145 -2.84 -23.46 -5.29
C ALA A 145 -3.60 -23.92 -6.56
N ALA A 146 -4.15 -22.99 -7.34
CA ALA A 146 -4.83 -23.27 -8.61
C ALA A 146 -3.90 -23.29 -9.84
N SER A 147 -2.61 -23.00 -9.67
CA SER A 147 -1.66 -22.88 -10.77
C SER A 147 -1.00 -24.20 -11.14
N SER A 148 -0.35 -24.24 -12.30
CA SER A 148 0.45 -25.40 -12.75
C SER A 148 1.67 -25.68 -11.86
N ILE A 149 2.10 -24.73 -11.03
CA ILE A 149 3.27 -24.87 -10.15
C ILE A 149 2.89 -25.25 -8.71
N ALA A 150 1.59 -25.45 -8.42
CA ALA A 150 1.09 -25.74 -7.08
C ALA A 150 1.78 -26.93 -6.40
N GLN A 151 1.87 -28.07 -7.11
CA GLN A 151 2.47 -29.29 -6.58
C GLN A 151 3.96 -29.12 -6.32
N MET A 152 4.67 -28.39 -7.19
CA MET A 152 6.08 -28.07 -7.03
C MET A 152 6.30 -27.16 -5.81
N ALA A 153 5.55 -26.07 -5.71
CA ALA A 153 5.62 -25.13 -4.59
C ALA A 153 5.32 -25.81 -3.25
N TRP A 154 4.36 -26.74 -3.22
CA TRP A 154 4.07 -27.57 -2.04
C TRP A 154 5.22 -28.53 -1.72
N ALA A 155 5.74 -29.25 -2.72
CA ALA A 155 6.81 -30.24 -2.52
C ALA A 155 8.11 -29.62 -2.00
N VAL A 156 8.39 -28.37 -2.39
CA VAL A 156 9.57 -27.62 -1.93
C VAL A 156 9.27 -26.70 -0.75
N ASN A 157 8.09 -26.83 -0.12
CA ASN A 157 7.70 -26.07 1.07
C ASN A 157 7.85 -24.53 0.90
N VAL A 158 7.27 -23.98 -0.17
CA VAL A 158 7.15 -22.52 -0.33
C VAL A 158 6.13 -21.97 0.67
N GLN A 159 6.57 -21.00 1.45
CA GLN A 159 5.76 -20.29 2.42
C GLN A 159 5.49 -18.87 1.92
N LEU A 160 4.23 -18.53 1.68
CA LEU A 160 3.84 -17.15 1.41
C LEU A 160 3.63 -16.40 2.73
N VAL A 161 4.26 -15.24 2.86
CA VAL A 161 4.33 -14.42 4.09
C VAL A 161 3.76 -13.02 3.83
N MET A 162 3.21 -12.36 4.85
CA MET A 162 2.81 -10.95 4.78
C MET A 162 3.95 -10.07 5.31
N ASN A 163 3.97 -8.78 5.00
CA ASN A 163 4.88 -7.89 5.71
C ASN A 163 4.39 -7.62 7.14
N ALA A 164 5.29 -7.13 7.98
CA ALA A 164 4.97 -6.79 9.37
C ALA A 164 4.04 -5.56 9.45
N PHE A 165 4.12 -4.64 8.49
CA PHE A 165 3.34 -3.41 8.53
C PHE A 165 1.89 -3.61 8.05
N HIS A 166 1.68 -4.02 6.79
CA HIS A 166 0.34 -4.27 6.26
C HIS A 166 -0.31 -5.50 6.89
N GLY A 167 0.46 -6.47 7.41
CA GLY A 167 -0.09 -7.64 8.08
C GLY A 167 -1.08 -7.28 9.20
N HIS A 168 -0.83 -6.21 9.97
CA HIS A 168 -1.75 -5.75 11.03
C HIS A 168 -3.08 -5.16 10.50
N ALA A 169 -3.17 -4.81 9.22
CA ALA A 169 -4.42 -4.35 8.59
C ALA A 169 -5.37 -5.51 8.21
N HIS A 170 -4.89 -6.75 8.26
CA HIS A 170 -5.72 -7.93 8.01
C HIS A 170 -6.49 -8.36 9.26
N ASN A 171 -7.53 -9.18 9.07
CA ASN A 171 -8.22 -9.78 10.20
C ASN A 171 -7.27 -10.66 11.04
N HIS A 172 -7.56 -10.77 12.33
CA HIS A 172 -6.65 -11.45 13.28
C HIS A 172 -6.37 -12.92 12.93
N MET A 173 -7.36 -13.65 12.40
CA MET A 173 -7.16 -15.01 11.92
C MET A 173 -6.09 -15.08 10.82
N CYS A 174 -6.11 -14.15 9.87
CA CYS A 174 -5.11 -14.03 8.83
C CYS A 174 -3.74 -13.70 9.41
N GLN A 175 -3.68 -12.81 10.42
CA GLN A 175 -2.43 -12.47 11.11
C GLN A 175 -1.80 -13.71 11.75
N LEU A 176 -2.54 -14.45 12.57
CA LEU A 176 -2.06 -15.65 13.28
C LEU A 176 -1.48 -16.72 12.36
N GLN A 177 -1.96 -16.79 11.12
CA GLN A 177 -1.49 -17.80 10.18
C GLN A 177 -0.31 -17.34 9.32
N HIS A 178 -0.13 -16.03 9.14
CA HIS A 178 0.64 -15.52 8.00
C HIS A 178 1.48 -14.27 8.26
N HIS A 179 1.29 -13.62 9.40
CA HIS A 179 2.12 -12.50 9.82
C HIS A 179 3.49 -13.03 10.29
N PRO A 180 4.60 -12.34 9.95
CA PRO A 180 5.97 -12.78 10.28
C PRO A 180 6.17 -13.19 11.74
N LEU A 181 5.55 -12.46 12.67
CA LEU A 181 5.56 -12.73 14.11
C LEU A 181 5.17 -14.16 14.50
N TYR A 182 4.22 -14.76 13.78
CA TYR A 182 3.69 -16.10 14.10
C TYR A 182 4.30 -17.20 13.21
N LEU A 183 5.20 -16.84 12.31
CA LEU A 183 5.78 -17.77 11.35
C LEU A 183 7.24 -18.10 11.71
N PRO A 184 7.55 -19.38 12.02
CA PRO A 184 8.93 -19.80 12.20
C PRO A 184 9.77 -19.54 10.95
N GLY A 185 11.03 -19.12 11.15
CA GLY A 185 12.00 -18.92 10.07
C GLY A 185 12.06 -17.51 9.47
N THR A 186 11.12 -16.63 9.83
CA THR A 186 11.12 -15.22 9.38
C THR A 186 12.08 -14.33 10.18
N GLY A 187 12.38 -14.70 11.43
CA GLY A 187 13.29 -13.96 12.29
C GLY A 187 12.76 -12.55 12.62
N LEU A 188 13.62 -11.54 12.47
CA LEU A 188 13.29 -10.13 12.72
C LEU A 188 12.93 -9.37 11.44
N GLU A 189 12.68 -10.07 10.34
CA GLU A 189 12.39 -9.46 9.05
C GLU A 189 11.00 -8.81 9.05
N ASP A 190 10.93 -7.56 8.59
CA ASP A 190 9.68 -6.84 8.37
C ASP A 190 9.08 -7.12 6.97
N PHE A 191 9.91 -7.63 6.05
CA PHE A 191 9.62 -7.87 4.64
C PHE A 191 9.22 -6.63 3.83
N GLU A 192 9.74 -5.45 4.18
CA GLU A 192 9.54 -4.18 3.46
C GLU A 192 10.64 -3.89 2.42
N THR A 193 11.50 -4.86 2.11
CA THR A 193 12.67 -4.66 1.25
C THR A 193 12.31 -4.17 -0.15
N CYS A 194 11.25 -4.71 -0.75
CA CYS A 194 10.82 -4.32 -2.09
C CYS A 194 10.37 -2.86 -2.14
N GLU A 195 9.75 -2.33 -1.08
CA GLU A 195 9.29 -0.95 -0.96
C GLU A 195 10.48 0.01 -0.97
N HIS A 196 11.57 -0.35 -0.29
CA HIS A 196 12.81 0.40 -0.34
C HIS A 196 13.43 0.39 -1.75
N VAL A 197 13.42 -0.76 -2.42
CA VAL A 197 13.87 -0.88 -3.82
C VAL A 197 13.04 0.01 -4.74
N PHE A 198 11.70 -0.08 -4.66
CA PHE A 198 10.79 0.72 -5.48
C PHE A 198 10.98 2.22 -5.20
N SER A 199 11.13 2.61 -3.94
CA SER A 199 11.39 3.99 -3.54
C SER A 199 12.66 4.53 -4.20
N SER A 200 13.75 3.74 -4.17
CA SER A 200 15.02 4.06 -4.85
C SER A 200 14.86 4.20 -6.37
N SER A 201 14.08 3.30 -6.98
CA SER A 201 13.88 3.27 -8.44
C SER A 201 13.20 4.51 -9.00
N ASN A 202 12.49 5.29 -8.16
CA ASN A 202 11.89 6.56 -8.55
C ASN A 202 12.91 7.55 -9.12
N ALA A 203 14.19 7.45 -8.75
CA ALA A 203 15.26 8.26 -9.33
C ALA A 203 15.39 8.07 -10.85
N THR A 204 15.00 6.91 -11.39
CA THR A 204 15.05 6.62 -12.83
C THR A 204 13.79 7.09 -13.56
N ALA A 205 12.70 7.39 -12.86
CA ALA A 205 11.39 7.66 -13.45
C ALA A 205 11.41 8.80 -14.48
N VAL A 206 12.20 9.86 -14.24
CA VAL A 206 12.33 11.00 -15.15
C VAL A 206 13.07 10.62 -16.44
N LEU A 207 14.05 9.71 -16.34
CA LEU A 207 14.86 9.26 -17.47
C LEU A 207 14.07 8.28 -18.36
N ILE A 208 13.28 7.39 -17.75
CA ILE A 208 12.66 6.28 -18.47
C ILE A 208 11.27 6.59 -19.01
N ARG A 209 10.56 7.62 -18.50
CA ARG A 209 9.16 7.93 -18.86
C ARG A 209 8.93 8.14 -20.36
N HIS A 210 9.90 8.74 -21.04
CA HIS A 210 9.83 9.04 -22.48
C HIS A 210 10.96 8.36 -23.26
N ALA A 211 11.67 7.44 -22.63
CA ALA A 211 12.73 6.70 -23.26
C ALA A 211 12.17 5.66 -24.25
N SER A 212 12.88 5.41 -25.34
CA SER A 212 12.66 4.19 -26.13
C SER A 212 12.87 2.94 -25.26
N HIS A 213 12.23 1.82 -25.58
CA HIS A 213 12.35 0.57 -24.82
C HIS A 213 13.80 0.16 -24.49
N ILE A 214 14.73 0.27 -25.44
CA ILE A 214 16.16 -0.06 -25.21
C ILE A 214 16.75 0.80 -24.08
N HIS A 215 16.53 2.11 -24.11
CA HIS A 215 17.01 3.02 -23.08
C HIS A 215 16.29 2.81 -21.75
N TYR A 216 14.99 2.50 -21.77
CA TYR A 216 14.23 2.12 -20.57
C TYR A 216 14.90 0.94 -19.85
N VAL A 217 15.17 -0.15 -20.58
CA VAL A 217 15.85 -1.33 -20.02
C VAL A 217 17.26 -1.00 -19.56
N GLN A 218 18.02 -0.24 -20.36
CA GLN A 218 19.39 0.14 -20.02
C GLN A 218 19.46 0.96 -18.72
N TYR A 219 18.57 1.92 -18.51
CA TYR A 219 18.54 2.72 -17.29
C TYR A 219 18.13 1.89 -16.06
N LEU A 220 17.18 0.96 -16.20
CA LEU A 220 16.82 0.05 -15.11
C LEU A 220 17.98 -0.87 -14.75
N GLU A 221 18.64 -1.47 -15.75
CA GLU A 221 19.80 -2.34 -15.55
C GLU A 221 20.94 -1.60 -14.85
N LEU A 222 21.27 -0.38 -15.29
CA LEU A 222 22.29 0.44 -14.66
C LEU A 222 21.94 0.78 -13.20
N HIS A 223 20.68 1.14 -12.94
CA HIS A 223 20.22 1.46 -11.59
C HIS A 223 20.29 0.25 -10.66
N PHE A 224 19.76 -0.90 -11.08
CA PHE A 224 19.75 -2.09 -10.23
C PHE A 224 21.13 -2.75 -10.11
N SER A 225 21.98 -2.65 -11.12
CA SER A 225 23.39 -3.06 -11.02
C SER A 225 24.13 -2.25 -9.96
N GLN A 226 23.93 -0.92 -9.93
CA GLN A 226 24.53 -0.07 -8.91
C GLN A 226 23.94 -0.37 -7.53
N TRP A 227 22.62 -0.52 -7.43
CA TRP A 227 21.94 -0.91 -6.21
C TRP A 227 22.50 -2.21 -5.61
N ASP A 228 22.65 -3.25 -6.43
CA ASP A 228 23.19 -4.53 -6.00
C ASP A 228 24.66 -4.41 -5.56
N ALA A 229 25.47 -3.61 -6.27
CA ALA A 229 26.84 -3.34 -5.87
C ALA A 229 26.91 -2.65 -4.49
N ASP A 230 26.04 -1.66 -4.25
CA ASP A 230 25.95 -0.96 -2.97
C ASP A 230 25.48 -1.91 -1.86
N LYS A 231 24.44 -2.71 -2.10
CA LYS A 231 23.94 -3.69 -1.12
C LYS A 231 24.97 -4.78 -0.82
N TYR A 232 25.73 -5.21 -1.82
CA TYR A 232 26.81 -6.16 -1.63
C TYR A 232 27.94 -5.57 -0.78
N ALA A 233 28.32 -4.31 -1.03
CA ALA A 233 29.31 -3.60 -0.22
C ALA A 233 28.88 -3.43 1.24
N GLU A 234 27.58 -3.20 1.48
CA GLU A 234 26.97 -3.04 2.81
C GLU A 234 26.73 -4.37 3.55
N LEU A 235 26.77 -5.50 2.85
CA LEU A 235 26.28 -6.80 3.33
C LEU A 235 26.88 -7.22 4.67
N SER A 236 28.20 -7.06 4.84
CA SER A 236 28.87 -7.46 6.09
C SER A 236 28.41 -6.63 7.28
N CYS A 237 28.24 -5.31 7.09
CA CYS A 237 27.73 -4.43 8.13
C CYS A 237 26.26 -4.73 8.44
N PHE A 238 25.45 -4.98 7.42
CA PHE A 238 24.05 -5.39 7.58
C PHE A 238 23.94 -6.65 8.44
N LEU A 239 24.68 -7.71 8.10
CA LEU A 239 24.68 -8.97 8.85
C LEU A 239 25.13 -8.80 10.30
N LEU A 240 26.24 -8.07 10.51
CA LEU A 240 26.78 -7.82 11.86
C LEU A 240 25.80 -7.03 12.73
N ASN A 241 25.15 -6.01 12.16
CA ASN A 241 24.21 -5.17 12.90
C ASN A 241 22.95 -5.94 13.28
N ASN A 242 22.39 -6.74 12.36
CA ASN A 242 21.24 -7.61 12.63
C ASN A 242 21.58 -8.69 13.68
N TYR A 243 22.77 -9.29 13.60
CA TYR A 243 23.22 -10.26 14.60
C TYR A 243 23.33 -9.63 15.99
N ARG A 244 23.95 -8.45 16.10
CA ARG A 244 24.04 -7.69 17.36
C ARG A 244 22.66 -7.30 17.89
N GLN A 245 21.74 -6.91 17.02
CA GLN A 245 20.36 -6.59 17.40
C GLN A 245 19.66 -7.82 17.97
N ALA A 246 19.76 -8.97 17.32
CA ALA A 246 19.17 -10.22 17.79
C ALA A 246 19.72 -10.61 19.18
N LEU A 247 21.05 -10.54 19.38
CA LEU A 247 21.66 -10.82 20.68
C LEU A 247 21.16 -9.87 21.77
N ARG A 248 21.04 -8.57 21.47
CA ARG A 248 20.49 -7.59 22.42
C ARG A 248 19.05 -7.91 22.80
N LEU A 249 18.18 -8.15 21.81
CA LEU A 249 16.78 -8.50 22.04
C LEU A 249 16.64 -9.76 22.89
N ILE A 250 17.42 -10.80 22.61
CA ILE A 250 17.43 -12.01 23.42
C ILE A 250 17.85 -11.67 24.85
N SER A 251 18.95 -10.93 25.03
CA SER A 251 19.44 -10.60 26.38
C SER A 251 18.45 -9.76 27.19
N THR A 252 17.80 -8.77 26.57
CA THR A 252 16.85 -7.87 27.23
C THR A 252 15.54 -8.60 27.52
N ASN A 253 14.93 -9.21 26.51
CA ASN A 253 13.60 -9.81 26.65
C ASN A 253 13.63 -11.05 27.55
N MET A 254 14.73 -11.83 27.55
CA MET A 254 14.86 -12.97 28.48
C MET A 254 14.94 -12.51 29.93
N ALA A 255 15.68 -11.43 30.21
CA ALA A 255 15.75 -10.88 31.56
C ALA A 255 14.37 -10.37 32.05
N GLU A 256 13.61 -9.72 31.16
CA GLU A 256 12.25 -9.28 31.44
C GLU A 256 11.30 -10.47 31.66
N LEU A 257 11.39 -11.51 30.84
CA LEU A 257 10.60 -12.74 30.99
C LEU A 257 10.93 -13.48 32.30
N ASP A 258 12.21 -13.53 32.70
CA ASP A 258 12.62 -14.16 33.95
C ASP A 258 12.13 -13.35 35.16
N ALA A 259 12.15 -12.02 35.10
CA ALA A 259 11.56 -11.16 36.12
C ALA A 259 10.03 -11.38 36.21
N TYR A 260 9.35 -11.49 35.08
CA TYR A 260 7.92 -11.80 35.05
C TYR A 260 7.61 -13.17 35.67
N ARG A 261 8.37 -14.21 35.31
CA ARG A 261 8.24 -15.57 35.88
C ARG A 261 8.43 -15.59 37.40
N ALA A 262 9.37 -14.78 37.91
CA ALA A 262 9.59 -14.67 39.35
C ALA A 262 8.39 -14.06 40.09
N LEU A 263 7.70 -13.09 39.47
CA LEU A 263 6.48 -12.47 40.01
C LEU A 263 5.24 -13.35 39.84
N HIS A 264 5.21 -14.19 38.80
CA HIS A 264 4.06 -15.00 38.39
C HIS A 264 4.41 -16.49 38.22
N PRO A 265 4.81 -17.19 39.30
CA PRO A 265 5.34 -18.56 39.21
C PRO A 265 4.31 -19.62 38.78
N ASN A 266 3.01 -19.29 38.85
CA ASN A 266 1.93 -20.20 38.46
C ASN A 266 1.46 -19.97 37.01
N ASP A 267 1.94 -18.91 36.34
CA ASP A 267 1.49 -18.57 34.99
C ASP A 267 2.29 -19.36 33.95
N SER A 268 1.59 -20.15 33.13
CA SER A 268 2.21 -20.93 32.06
C SER A 268 2.41 -20.05 30.81
N LEU A 269 3.63 -19.54 30.61
CA LEU A 269 4.01 -18.78 29.41
C LEU A 269 4.24 -19.71 28.20
N ASP A 270 3.16 -20.02 27.48
CA ASP A 270 3.19 -20.86 26.27
C ASP A 270 2.55 -20.10 25.09
N PHE A 271 3.34 -19.18 24.54
CA PHE A 271 2.90 -18.27 23.48
C PHE A 271 2.47 -19.02 22.21
N GLU A 272 3.14 -20.12 21.87
CA GLU A 272 2.81 -20.94 20.70
C GLU A 272 1.44 -21.60 20.88
N SER A 273 1.18 -22.20 22.05
CA SER A 273 -0.15 -22.76 22.34
C SER A 273 -1.23 -21.69 22.42
N TRP A 274 -0.93 -20.48 22.90
CA TRP A 274 -1.89 -19.39 22.93
C TRP A 274 -2.32 -18.98 21.52
N ALA A 275 -1.35 -18.75 20.63
CA ALA A 275 -1.63 -18.43 19.22
C ALA A 275 -2.41 -19.56 18.52
N ALA A 276 -2.05 -20.83 18.79
CA ALA A 276 -2.77 -21.98 18.23
C ALA A 276 -4.22 -22.10 18.74
N LYS A 277 -4.45 -21.87 20.04
CA LYS A 277 -5.79 -21.88 20.65
C LYS A 277 -6.65 -20.74 20.11
N GLU A 278 -6.06 -19.55 19.98
CA GLU A 278 -6.75 -18.39 19.43
C GLU A 278 -7.15 -18.61 17.97
N LEU A 279 -6.23 -19.16 17.15
CA LEU A 279 -6.54 -19.53 15.77
C LEU A 279 -7.65 -20.58 15.68
N ALA A 280 -7.62 -21.60 16.55
CA ALA A 280 -8.66 -22.63 16.61
C ALA A 280 -10.02 -22.04 16.98
N TYR A 281 -10.04 -21.12 17.96
CA TYR A 281 -11.25 -20.40 18.35
C TYR A 281 -11.82 -19.57 17.19
N LEU A 282 -11.01 -18.76 16.52
CA LEU A 282 -11.45 -17.90 15.42
C LEU A 282 -11.95 -18.67 14.19
N LYS A 283 -11.45 -19.88 13.95
CA LYS A 283 -11.95 -20.75 12.87
C LYS A 283 -13.35 -21.29 13.14
N VAL A 284 -13.72 -21.47 14.41
CA VAL A 284 -15.03 -22.01 14.82
C VAL A 284 -16.06 -20.89 14.93
N VAL A 285 -15.63 -19.70 15.37
CA VAL A 285 -16.49 -18.55 15.54
C VAL A 285 -16.69 -17.84 14.20
N GLU A 286 -17.71 -18.26 13.43
CA GLU A 286 -18.12 -17.55 12.21
C GLU A 286 -18.58 -16.11 12.48
N SER A 287 -19.13 -15.85 13.68
CA SER A 287 -19.57 -14.52 14.13
C SER A 287 -19.58 -14.43 15.65
N GLU A 288 -19.43 -13.22 16.19
CA GLU A 288 -19.47 -12.95 17.63
C GLU A 288 -20.72 -13.61 18.27
N PRO A 289 -20.58 -14.40 19.35
CA PRO A 289 -21.71 -15.02 19.99
C PRO A 289 -22.76 -13.98 20.36
N LYS A 290 -24.03 -14.23 20.01
CA LYS A 290 -25.12 -13.27 20.26
C LYS A 290 -25.22 -12.84 21.73
N GLN A 291 -24.82 -13.70 22.67
CA GLN A 291 -24.77 -13.37 24.09
C GLN A 291 -23.69 -12.35 24.44
N ASP A 292 -22.53 -12.41 23.79
CA ASP A 292 -21.44 -11.47 24.05
C ASP A 292 -21.74 -10.11 23.41
N ALA A 293 -22.27 -10.09 22.18
CA ALA A 293 -22.81 -8.87 21.57
C ALA A 293 -23.88 -8.20 22.45
N LEU A 294 -24.79 -8.99 23.04
CA LEU A 294 -25.81 -8.47 23.95
C LEU A 294 -25.24 -7.93 25.27
N ARG A 295 -24.17 -8.54 25.80
CA ARG A 295 -23.45 -8.04 26.98
C ARG A 295 -22.73 -6.73 26.69
N VAL A 296 -22.07 -6.62 25.54
CA VAL A 296 -21.43 -5.37 25.09
C VAL A 296 -22.48 -4.28 24.95
N MET A 297 -23.57 -4.55 24.23
CA MET A 297 -24.69 -3.60 24.10
C MET A 297 -25.26 -3.17 25.46
N TYR A 298 -25.42 -4.10 26.40
CA TYR A 298 -25.90 -3.79 27.75
C TYR A 298 -24.96 -2.82 28.49
N VAL A 299 -23.64 -3.06 28.41
CA VAL A 299 -22.64 -2.17 29.00
C VAL A 299 -22.65 -0.79 28.34
N GLU A 300 -22.75 -0.73 27.02
CA GLU A 300 -22.86 0.53 26.27
C GLU A 300 -24.11 1.33 26.68
N GLU A 301 -25.26 0.65 26.85
CA GLU A 301 -26.49 1.29 27.32
C GLU A 301 -26.39 1.76 28.78
N LEU A 302 -25.67 1.03 29.65
CA LEU A 302 -25.38 1.49 31.01
C LEU A 302 -24.49 2.74 31.02
N ASP A 303 -23.47 2.80 30.15
CA ASP A 303 -22.61 3.99 30.04
C ASP A 303 -23.41 5.19 29.50
N LYS A 304 -24.26 5.00 28.49
CA LYS A 304 -25.20 6.03 28.01
C LYS A 304 -26.12 6.53 29.13
N LEU A 305 -26.70 5.62 29.92
CA LEU A 305 -27.55 5.98 31.05
C LEU A 305 -26.79 6.80 32.10
N ALA A 306 -25.55 6.43 32.42
CA ALA A 306 -24.71 7.16 33.37
C ALA A 306 -24.40 8.58 32.87
N ARG A 307 -24.06 8.74 31.59
CA ARG A 307 -23.82 10.04 30.96
C ARG A 307 -25.07 10.94 31.00
N LEU A 308 -26.24 10.38 30.67
CA LEU A 308 -27.51 11.12 30.70
C LEU A 308 -27.91 11.53 32.11
N LYS A 309 -27.73 10.67 33.11
CA LYS A 309 -27.99 11.01 34.52
C LYS A 309 -27.10 12.14 35.01
N ASN A 310 -25.81 12.11 34.67
CA ASN A 310 -24.88 13.19 35.01
C ASN A 310 -25.27 14.51 34.33
N ALA A 311 -25.63 14.48 33.05
CA ALA A 311 -26.09 15.66 32.31
C ALA A 311 -27.38 16.27 32.90
N LEU A 312 -28.30 15.42 33.36
CA LEU A 312 -29.54 15.84 34.00
C LEU A 312 -29.29 16.49 35.38
N GLN A 313 -28.29 16.00 36.13
CA GLN A 313 -27.89 16.56 37.42
C GLN A 313 -27.08 17.86 37.28
N SER A 314 -26.36 18.07 36.16
CA SER A 314 -25.58 19.27 35.89
C SER A 314 -26.35 20.39 35.16
N SER A 315 -27.60 20.14 34.75
CA SER A 315 -28.43 21.14 34.06
C SER A 315 -29.10 22.07 35.09
N PRO A 316 -28.94 23.41 35.02
CA PRO A 316 -29.60 24.32 35.96
C PRO A 316 -31.12 24.34 35.71
N PRO A 317 -31.94 24.55 36.76
CA PRO A 317 -33.39 24.63 36.59
C PRO A 317 -33.74 25.82 35.69
N ILE A 318 -34.55 25.54 34.67
CA ILE A 318 -35.08 26.44 33.63
C ILE A 318 -35.26 27.88 34.16
N ILE A 319 -34.49 28.83 33.63
CA ILE A 319 -34.73 30.27 33.83
C ILE A 319 -35.78 30.70 32.81
N ASN A 320 -36.99 31.01 33.28
CA ASN A 320 -38.03 31.63 32.45
C ASN A 320 -37.57 33.04 32.03
N CYS A 321 -37.39 33.24 30.73
CA CYS A 321 -37.16 34.56 30.13
C CYS A 321 -38.47 35.06 29.50
N HIS A 322 -38.99 36.19 29.97
CA HIS A 322 -40.07 36.93 29.29
C HIS A 322 -39.46 37.97 28.36
N LEU A 323 -39.63 37.78 27.05
CA LEU A 323 -39.36 38.79 26.04
C LEU A 323 -40.53 39.78 26.00
N ARG A 324 -40.31 41.02 26.43
CA ARG A 324 -41.20 42.13 26.10
C ARG A 324 -40.95 42.52 24.65
N GLN A 325 -41.99 42.47 23.82
CA GLN A 325 -42.02 43.20 22.56
C GLN A 325 -42.54 44.60 22.87
N ASP A 326 -41.67 45.61 22.80
CA ASP A 326 -42.12 47.00 22.76
C ASP A 326 -42.69 47.25 21.35
N GLN A 327 -43.97 47.60 21.30
CA GLN A 327 -44.63 48.13 20.11
C GLN A 327 -44.60 49.67 20.14
N ALA A 328 -44.19 50.22 18.98
CA ALA A 328 -44.16 51.62 18.55
C ALA A 328 -42.93 52.45 18.96
#